data_AF-A0A197K9K6-F1
#
_entry.id   AF-A0A197K9K6-F1
#
_cell.length_a   1.000
_cell.length_b   1.000
_cell.length_c   1.000
_cell.angle_alpha   90.00
_cell.angle_beta   90.00
_cell.angle_gamma   90.00
#
_symmetry.space_group_name_H-M   'P 1'
#
loop_
_entity.id
_entity.type
_entity.pdbx_description
1 polymer ?
#
loop_
_entity_poly.entity_id
_entity_poly.type
_entity_poly.pdbx_seq_one_letter_code
_entity_poly.pdbx_strand_id
1 'polypeptide(L)'
;WDYDIMWTENHLPASRLEPLRMIGDVLADNALEVLQVKTGEDALMALREYTARPESEQESLAPGLLMKQLMTVPEWVDWEQVKRGQEVYWRYCFFISHALLHFSLAGGFAIPKITKVLNSTGYLSGKRTKERVLETAQFILDVAHSLEHLQPGTGKGWESIVQVRFLHAGVRARLSKISRAHSKYYNIEDHGVPINQEDLLATLFSFSNTMWRVMDERMGVHMTTQEREDYLHLWRYIGYMMGVDDILGATRTPERADACLESIVMHLADPDAESGRMCSTLLTNMAPKP
;
A
#
# COMPACT_ATOMS: atom_id res chain seq x y z
N TRP A 1 -18.83 2.35 -15.73
CA TRP A 1 -18.90 3.52 -14.85
C TRP A 1 -19.36 4.65 -15.73
N ASP A 2 -20.49 5.29 -15.43
CA ASP A 2 -20.93 6.52 -16.14
C ASP A 2 -20.36 7.72 -15.37
N TYR A 3 -19.03 7.73 -15.20
CA TYR A 3 -18.28 8.78 -14.52
C TYR A 3 -17.34 9.40 -15.54
N ASP A 4 -17.54 10.70 -15.81
CA ASP A 4 -16.66 11.45 -16.70
C ASP A 4 -15.51 12.05 -15.89
N ILE A 5 -14.28 11.63 -16.21
CA ILE A 5 -13.07 12.23 -15.63
C ILE A 5 -12.90 13.62 -16.21
N MET A 6 -13.00 14.63 -15.34
CA MET A 6 -12.74 16.02 -15.67
C MET A 6 -11.26 16.33 -15.47
N TRP A 7 -10.48 16.30 -16.56
CA TRP A 7 -9.05 16.55 -16.52
C TRP A 7 -8.73 17.97 -15.99
N THR A 8 -7.81 18.03 -15.04
CA THR A 8 -7.31 19.26 -14.40
C THR A 8 -5.79 19.33 -14.47
N GLU A 9 -5.19 20.45 -14.06
CA GLU A 9 -3.73 20.60 -13.95
C GLU A 9 -3.07 19.66 -12.92
N ASN A 10 -3.86 19.10 -11.99
CA ASN A 10 -3.37 18.13 -11.00
C ASN A 10 -3.26 16.71 -11.59
N HIS A 11 -3.86 16.44 -12.75
CA HIS A 11 -3.75 15.15 -13.41
C HIS A 11 -2.36 14.95 -14.02
N LEU A 12 -1.90 13.71 -14.01
CA LEU A 12 -0.56 13.33 -14.41
C LEU A 12 -0.61 12.55 -15.73
N PRO A 13 0.18 12.93 -16.74
CA PRO A 13 0.30 12.12 -17.94
C PRO A 13 1.04 10.81 -17.63
N ALA A 14 0.79 9.77 -18.42
CA ALA A 14 1.48 8.48 -18.31
C ALA A 14 3.01 8.61 -18.30
N SER A 15 3.59 9.57 -19.02
CA SER A 15 5.03 9.85 -19.04
C SER A 15 5.62 10.27 -17.68
N ARG A 16 4.78 10.72 -16.73
CA ARG A 16 5.16 11.03 -15.34
C ARG A 16 4.97 9.85 -14.39
N LEU A 17 4.10 8.90 -14.75
CA LEU A 17 3.77 7.73 -13.96
C LEU A 17 4.65 6.53 -14.31
N GLU A 18 4.88 6.26 -15.60
CA GLU A 18 5.66 5.10 -16.08
C GLU A 18 7.06 5.01 -15.45
N PRO A 19 7.83 6.10 -15.23
CA PRO A 19 9.11 6.00 -14.54
C PRO A 19 9.01 5.47 -13.11
N LEU A 20 7.90 5.74 -12.40
CA LEU A 20 7.67 5.24 -11.05
C LEU A 20 7.58 3.72 -11.00
N ARG A 21 7.20 3.07 -12.12
CA ARG A 21 7.15 1.61 -12.24
C ARG A 21 8.50 0.93 -12.06
N MET A 22 9.58 1.69 -12.26
CA MET A 22 10.94 1.19 -12.17
C MET A 22 11.59 1.51 -10.82
N ILE A 23 10.85 2.12 -9.89
CA ILE A 23 11.35 2.52 -8.58
C ILE A 23 10.75 1.61 -7.51
N GLY A 24 11.59 0.84 -6.82
CA GLY A 24 11.22 0.05 -5.65
C GLY A 24 11.27 0.86 -4.34
N ASP A 25 11.75 0.25 -3.27
CA ASP A 25 12.04 0.93 -2.00
C ASP A 25 13.44 0.54 -1.55
N VAL A 26 14.40 1.37 -1.93
CA VAL A 26 15.83 1.15 -1.75
C VAL A 26 16.18 0.96 -0.27
N LEU A 27 15.48 1.63 0.66
CA LEU A 27 15.76 1.50 2.09
C LEU A 27 15.39 0.10 2.60
N ALA A 28 14.17 -0.34 2.30
CA ALA A 28 13.70 -1.65 2.74
C ALA A 28 14.41 -2.80 2.01
N ASP A 29 14.66 -2.66 0.71
CA ASP A 29 15.30 -3.68 -0.10
C ASP A 29 16.76 -3.91 0.33
N ASN A 30 17.53 -2.84 0.54
CA ASN A 30 18.92 -2.95 1.00
C ASN A 30 19.01 -3.45 2.45
N ALA A 31 18.10 -3.03 3.33
CA ALA A 31 18.06 -3.54 4.70
C ALA A 31 17.75 -5.05 4.71
N LEU A 32 16.79 -5.51 3.90
CA LEU A 32 16.47 -6.93 3.79
C LEU A 32 17.66 -7.76 3.27
N GLU A 33 18.41 -7.25 2.30
CA GLU A 33 19.60 -7.94 1.77
C GLU A 33 20.67 -8.17 2.85
N VAL A 34 20.89 -7.19 3.73
CA VAL A 34 21.84 -7.28 4.85
C VAL A 34 21.32 -8.18 5.96
N LEU A 35 20.05 -8.03 6.34
CA LEU A 35 19.45 -8.77 7.45
C LEU A 35 19.19 -10.24 7.10
N GLN A 36 19.03 -10.56 5.81
CA GLN A 36 18.77 -11.92 5.29
C GLN A 36 17.57 -12.62 5.97
N VAL A 37 16.57 -11.84 6.36
CA VAL A 37 15.36 -12.34 7.06
C VAL A 37 14.64 -13.37 6.18
N LYS A 38 14.40 -14.55 6.73
CA LYS A 38 13.69 -15.64 6.05
C LYS A 38 12.18 -15.52 6.22
N THR A 39 11.44 -16.19 5.36
CA THR A 39 9.98 -16.28 5.46
C THR A 39 9.55 -16.79 6.85
N GLY A 40 8.77 -15.99 7.57
CA GLY A 40 8.25 -16.32 8.90
C GLY A 40 9.13 -15.86 10.07
N GLU A 41 10.31 -15.31 9.80
CA GLU A 41 11.12 -14.64 10.82
C GLU A 41 10.60 -13.21 11.05
N ASP A 42 10.79 -12.71 12.28
CA ASP A 42 10.40 -11.36 12.65
C ASP A 42 11.44 -10.35 12.15
N ALA A 43 11.12 -9.71 11.02
CA ALA A 43 11.99 -8.74 10.38
C ALA A 43 12.24 -7.49 11.24
N LEU A 44 11.26 -7.08 12.05
CA LEU A 44 11.42 -5.94 12.95
C LEU A 44 12.38 -6.29 14.10
N MET A 45 12.28 -7.50 14.65
CA MET A 45 13.23 -7.97 15.66
C MET A 45 14.65 -8.04 15.09
N ALA A 46 14.83 -8.62 13.89
CA ALA A 46 16.13 -8.65 13.23
C ALA A 46 16.71 -7.23 12.99
N LEU A 47 15.86 -6.29 12.57
CA LEU A 47 16.25 -4.88 12.40
C LEU A 47 16.66 -4.23 13.72
N ARG A 48 15.90 -4.44 14.80
CA ARG A 48 16.23 -3.93 16.16
C ARG A 48 17.54 -4.53 16.66
N GLU A 49 17.73 -5.83 16.54
CA GLU A 49 18.96 -6.52 16.97
C GLU A 49 20.19 -6.05 16.20
N TYR A 50 20.06 -5.84 14.88
CA TYR A 50 21.16 -5.33 14.07
C TYR A 50 21.54 -3.91 14.48
N THR A 51 20.55 -3.02 14.62
CA THR A 51 20.77 -1.60 14.92
C THR A 51 21.20 -1.32 16.36
N ALA A 52 20.98 -2.27 17.28
CA ALA A 52 21.48 -2.21 18.65
C ALA A 52 22.98 -2.55 18.79
N ARG A 53 23.61 -3.14 17.76
CA ARG A 53 25.05 -3.46 17.77
C ARG A 53 25.89 -2.19 17.66
N PRO A 54 27.10 -2.14 18.25
CA PRO A 54 28.04 -1.06 18.01
C PRO A 54 28.26 -0.83 16.51
N GLU A 55 28.39 0.44 16.08
CA GLU A 55 28.59 0.77 14.65
C GLU A 55 29.79 0.05 14.04
N SER A 56 30.84 -0.23 14.81
CA SER A 56 32.01 -0.98 14.38
C SER A 56 31.73 -2.45 14.03
N GLU A 57 30.60 -3.01 14.47
CA GLU A 57 30.15 -4.38 14.21
C GLU A 57 29.08 -4.45 13.12
N GLN A 58 28.65 -3.31 12.57
CA GLN A 58 27.65 -3.24 11.51
C GLN A 58 28.33 -3.28 10.13
N GLU A 59 28.06 -4.34 9.37
CA GLU A 59 28.62 -4.53 8.02
C GLU A 59 28.10 -3.53 6.99
N SER A 60 26.99 -2.86 7.26
CA SER A 60 26.33 -1.91 6.35
C SER A 60 25.48 -0.90 7.12
N LEU A 61 25.42 0.32 6.58
CA LEU A 61 24.54 1.37 7.11
C LEU A 61 23.06 1.16 6.76
N ALA A 62 22.74 0.25 5.82
CA ALA A 62 21.39 0.13 5.26
C ALA A 62 20.28 -0.16 6.29
N PRO A 63 20.40 -1.14 7.21
CA PRO A 63 19.42 -1.32 8.27
C PRO A 63 19.28 -0.08 9.18
N GLY A 64 20.39 0.57 9.51
CA GLY A 64 20.39 1.82 10.31
C GLY A 64 19.66 2.97 9.62
N LEU A 65 19.83 3.14 8.30
CA LEU A 65 19.12 4.15 7.51
C LEU A 65 17.61 3.89 7.44
N LEU A 66 17.20 2.62 7.26
CA LEU A 66 15.79 2.24 7.32
C LEU A 66 15.21 2.53 8.71
N MET A 67 15.87 2.07 9.78
CA MET A 67 15.41 2.31 11.15
C MET A 67 15.30 3.80 11.45
N LYS A 68 16.29 4.61 11.03
CA LYS A 68 16.24 6.06 11.17
C LYS A 68 15.00 6.66 10.51
N GLN A 69 14.69 6.26 9.27
CA GLN A 69 13.50 6.76 8.57
C GLN A 69 12.21 6.33 9.27
N LEU A 70 12.12 5.09 9.73
CA LEU A 70 10.96 4.55 10.46
C LEU A 70 10.75 5.24 11.82
N MET A 71 11.82 5.67 12.49
CA MET A 71 11.77 6.41 13.75
C MET A 71 11.51 7.91 13.57
N THR A 72 11.67 8.43 12.34
CA THR A 72 11.52 9.86 12.06
C THR A 72 10.05 10.20 11.79
N VAL A 73 9.52 11.18 12.54
CA VAL A 73 8.23 11.81 12.25
C VAL A 73 8.50 13.05 11.37
N PRO A 74 8.03 13.10 10.12
CA PRO A 74 8.21 14.28 9.27
C PRO A 74 7.56 15.53 9.85
N GLU A 75 8.15 16.71 9.58
CA GLU A 75 7.66 18.01 10.07
C GLU A 75 6.20 18.31 9.67
N TRP A 76 5.76 17.81 8.52
CA TRP A 76 4.39 18.00 8.04
C TRP A 76 3.36 17.16 8.79
N VAL A 77 3.75 16.22 9.65
CA VAL A 77 2.81 15.37 10.39
C VAL A 77 2.19 16.15 11.54
N ASP A 78 0.92 16.52 11.37
CA ASP A 78 0.05 16.97 12.45
C ASP A 78 -0.62 15.76 13.14
N TRP A 79 -0.28 15.52 14.41
CA TRP A 79 -0.83 14.42 15.22
C TRP A 79 -2.31 14.60 15.56
N GLU A 80 -2.80 15.82 15.74
CA GLU A 80 -4.23 16.06 15.94
C GLU A 80 -5.00 15.76 14.65
N GLN A 81 -4.42 16.06 13.49
CA GLN A 81 -4.99 15.67 12.22
C GLN A 81 -4.98 14.14 12.01
N VAL A 82 -3.89 13.45 12.36
CA VAL A 82 -3.84 11.97 12.34
C VAL A 82 -4.95 11.38 13.22
N LYS A 83 -5.15 11.94 14.42
CA LYS A 83 -6.21 11.51 15.33
C LYS A 83 -7.60 11.67 14.72
N ARG A 84 -7.90 12.84 14.14
CA ARG A 84 -9.17 13.05 13.45
C ARG A 84 -9.34 12.09 12.25
N GLY A 85 -8.27 11.79 11.52
CA GLY A 85 -8.29 10.77 10.47
C GLY A 85 -8.64 9.37 10.99
N GLN A 86 -8.15 9.00 12.18
CA GLN A 86 -8.54 7.75 12.84
C GLN A 86 -10.02 7.78 13.27
N GLU A 87 -10.51 8.92 13.77
CA GLU A 87 -11.93 9.10 14.08
C GLU A 87 -12.84 8.98 12.84
N VAL A 88 -12.38 9.46 11.67
CA VAL A 88 -13.07 9.26 10.39
C VAL A 88 -13.19 7.77 10.07
N TYR A 89 -12.11 6.99 10.23
CA TYR A 89 -12.18 5.54 10.05
C TYR A 89 -13.27 4.92 10.93
N TRP A 90 -13.27 5.21 12.24
CA TRP A 90 -14.24 4.64 13.17
C TRP A 90 -15.68 5.09 12.90
N ARG A 91 -15.87 6.32 12.43
CA ARG A 91 -17.19 6.84 12.03
C ARG A 91 -17.77 6.10 10.83
N TYR A 92 -16.91 5.74 9.86
CA TYR A 92 -17.34 5.17 8.58
C TYR A 92 -16.88 3.73 8.36
N CYS A 93 -16.40 3.03 9.39
CA CYS A 93 -15.69 1.75 9.25
C CYS A 93 -16.49 0.68 8.50
N PHE A 94 -17.82 0.65 8.67
CA PHE A 94 -18.71 -0.24 7.94
C PHE A 94 -18.70 0.05 6.43
N PHE A 95 -18.84 1.31 6.03
CA PHE A 95 -18.85 1.74 4.63
C PHE A 95 -17.46 1.59 3.99
N ILE A 96 -16.42 2.01 4.72
CA ILE A 96 -15.02 1.84 4.33
C ILE A 96 -14.71 0.35 4.09
N SER A 97 -15.13 -0.56 4.98
CA SER A 97 -14.90 -2.01 4.79
C SER A 97 -15.57 -2.55 3.53
N HIS A 98 -16.78 -2.08 3.20
CA HIS A 98 -17.45 -2.47 1.95
C HIS A 98 -16.73 -1.92 0.72
N ALA A 99 -16.31 -0.66 0.76
CA ALA A 99 -15.54 -0.02 -0.31
C ALA A 99 -14.20 -0.73 -0.52
N LEU A 100 -13.50 -1.09 0.56
CA LEU A 100 -12.23 -1.80 0.53
C LEU A 100 -12.35 -3.17 -0.15
N LEU A 101 -13.37 -3.96 0.20
CA LEU A 101 -13.53 -5.30 -0.39
C LEU A 101 -13.91 -5.23 -1.88
N HIS A 102 -14.88 -4.39 -2.23
CA HIS A 102 -15.54 -4.44 -3.55
C HIS A 102 -14.93 -3.49 -4.59
N PHE A 103 -14.43 -2.33 -4.18
CA PHE A 103 -13.97 -1.30 -5.10
C PHE A 103 -12.45 -1.12 -5.07
N SER A 104 -11.82 -1.33 -3.92
CA SER A 104 -10.36 -1.31 -3.78
C SER A 104 -9.77 -2.67 -4.15
N LEU A 105 -10.04 -3.74 -3.39
CA LEU A 105 -9.43 -5.05 -3.65
C LEU A 105 -9.97 -5.71 -4.93
N ALA A 106 -11.29 -5.88 -5.06
CA ALA A 106 -11.86 -6.48 -6.27
C ALA A 106 -11.69 -5.58 -7.50
N GLY A 107 -11.84 -4.26 -7.33
CA GLY A 107 -11.60 -3.28 -8.40
C GLY A 107 -10.14 -3.19 -8.83
N GLY A 108 -9.19 -3.31 -7.90
CA GLY A 108 -7.76 -3.33 -8.18
C GLY A 108 -7.30 -4.50 -9.05
N PHE A 109 -8.07 -5.59 -9.13
CA PHE A 109 -7.81 -6.64 -10.10
C PHE A 109 -7.98 -6.20 -11.55
N ALA A 110 -8.60 -5.06 -11.82
CA ALA A 110 -8.65 -4.46 -13.16
C ALA A 110 -7.29 -3.96 -13.67
N ILE A 111 -6.24 -4.00 -12.84
CA ILE A 111 -4.87 -3.63 -13.21
C ILE A 111 -4.01 -4.90 -13.39
N PRO A 112 -3.76 -5.36 -14.63
CA PRO A 112 -3.03 -6.61 -14.89
C PRO A 112 -1.62 -6.67 -14.29
N LYS A 113 -0.93 -5.52 -14.23
CA LYS A 113 0.44 -5.48 -13.69
C LYS A 113 0.45 -5.77 -12.17
N ILE A 114 -0.59 -5.36 -11.42
CA ILE A 114 -0.77 -5.68 -10.00
C ILE A 114 -1.21 -7.14 -9.82
N THR A 115 -2.17 -7.62 -10.61
CA THR A 115 -2.61 -9.03 -10.55
C THR A 115 -1.48 -9.99 -10.82
N LYS A 116 -0.57 -9.64 -11.74
CA LYS A 116 0.63 -10.44 -12.04
C LYS A 116 1.51 -10.66 -10.82
N VAL A 117 1.74 -9.63 -9.99
CA VAL A 117 2.49 -9.75 -8.73
C VAL A 117 1.79 -10.71 -7.75
N LEU A 118 0.47 -10.54 -7.60
CA LEU A 118 -0.35 -11.36 -6.69
C LEU A 118 -0.39 -12.84 -7.12
N ASN A 119 -0.47 -13.11 -8.42
CA ASN A 119 -0.49 -14.47 -8.94
C ASN A 119 0.88 -15.13 -8.90
N SER A 120 1.95 -14.40 -9.24
CA SER A 120 3.31 -14.93 -9.17
C SER A 120 3.77 -15.24 -7.73
N THR A 121 3.20 -14.56 -6.74
CA THR A 121 3.42 -14.88 -5.31
C THR A 121 2.49 -15.96 -4.79
N GLY A 122 1.32 -16.16 -5.42
CA GLY A 122 0.26 -17.05 -4.95
C GLY A 122 -0.44 -16.55 -3.68
N TYR A 123 -0.28 -15.26 -3.35
CA TYR A 123 -0.69 -14.71 -2.05
C TYR A 123 -2.21 -14.72 -1.87
N LEU A 124 -2.96 -14.36 -2.92
CA LEU A 124 -4.43 -14.36 -2.94
C LEU A 124 -5.00 -15.55 -3.73
N SER A 125 -4.45 -16.75 -3.51
CA SER A 125 -4.89 -17.96 -4.19
C SER A 125 -5.53 -18.97 -3.24
N GLY A 126 -6.64 -19.56 -3.70
CA GLY A 126 -7.31 -20.68 -3.03
C GLY A 126 -7.82 -20.36 -1.62
N LYS A 127 -7.70 -21.31 -0.70
CA LYS A 127 -8.28 -21.25 0.66
C LYS A 127 -7.67 -20.16 1.55
N ARG A 128 -6.43 -19.72 1.26
CA ARG A 128 -5.73 -18.67 2.02
C ARG A 128 -6.23 -17.25 1.72
N THR A 129 -7.01 -17.08 0.65
CA THR A 129 -7.56 -15.76 0.26
C THR A 129 -8.27 -15.08 1.42
N LYS A 130 -9.12 -15.82 2.16
CA LYS A 130 -9.86 -15.27 3.30
C LYS A 130 -8.93 -14.86 4.44
N GLU A 131 -7.92 -15.67 4.76
CA GLU A 131 -6.92 -15.36 5.80
C GLU A 131 -6.17 -14.07 5.45
N ARG A 132 -5.72 -13.92 4.20
CA ARG A 132 -5.03 -12.71 3.73
C ARG A 132 -5.90 -11.46 3.79
N VAL A 133 -7.18 -11.57 3.42
CA VAL A 133 -8.12 -10.44 3.56
C VAL A 133 -8.28 -10.05 5.03
N LEU A 134 -8.32 -11.02 5.94
CA LEU A 134 -8.40 -10.75 7.38
C LEU A 134 -7.09 -10.19 7.95
N GLU A 135 -5.93 -10.58 7.44
CA GLU A 135 -4.64 -9.97 7.79
C GLU A 135 -4.61 -8.48 7.40
N THR A 136 -5.08 -8.14 6.19
CA THR A 136 -5.22 -6.72 5.78
C THR A 136 -6.23 -5.99 6.66
N ALA A 137 -7.35 -6.62 7.03
CA ALA A 137 -8.30 -6.02 7.97
C ALA A 137 -7.66 -5.75 9.34
N GLN A 138 -6.86 -6.69 9.85
CA GLN A 138 -6.11 -6.51 11.10
C GLN A 138 -5.09 -5.37 11.00
N PHE A 139 -4.37 -5.27 9.88
CA PHE A 139 -3.45 -4.15 9.62
C PHE A 139 -4.19 -2.80 9.71
N ILE A 140 -5.36 -2.68 9.07
CA ILE A 140 -6.16 -1.45 9.11
C ILE A 140 -6.60 -1.12 10.54
N LEU A 141 -7.07 -2.13 11.28
CA LEU A 141 -7.43 -1.95 12.68
C LEU A 141 -6.24 -1.48 13.52
N ASP A 142 -5.05 -2.03 13.29
CA ASP A 142 -3.86 -1.64 14.04
C ASP A 142 -3.47 -0.17 13.80
N VAL A 143 -3.50 0.30 12.55
CA VAL A 143 -3.13 1.69 12.19
C VAL A 143 -4.22 2.71 12.49
N ALA A 144 -5.48 2.30 12.49
CA ALA A 144 -6.62 3.19 12.76
C ALA A 144 -7.02 3.26 14.24
N HIS A 145 -6.44 2.43 15.11
CA HIS A 145 -6.89 2.30 16.49
C HIS A 145 -6.72 3.56 17.35
N SER A 146 -5.49 4.06 17.47
CA SER A 146 -5.16 5.23 18.31
C SER A 146 -3.83 5.86 17.91
N LEU A 147 -3.56 7.07 18.39
CA LEU A 147 -2.26 7.73 18.17
C LEU A 147 -1.09 6.92 18.74
N GLU A 148 -1.31 6.23 19.87
CA GLU A 148 -0.31 5.36 20.51
C GLU A 148 0.13 4.24 19.58
N HIS A 149 -0.81 3.68 18.80
CA HIS A 149 -0.50 2.62 17.85
C HIS A 149 0.37 3.09 16.68
N LEU A 150 0.38 4.37 16.35
CA LEU A 150 1.22 4.93 15.29
C LEU A 150 2.53 5.53 15.82
N GLN A 151 2.78 5.50 17.13
CA GLN A 151 4.03 6.02 17.69
C GLN A 151 5.22 5.19 17.20
N PRO A 152 6.27 5.84 16.65
CA PRO A 152 7.46 5.14 16.20
C PRO A 152 8.15 4.33 17.31
N GLY A 153 8.55 3.11 16.96
CA GLY A 153 9.34 2.24 17.85
C GLY A 153 8.52 1.43 18.86
N THR A 154 7.29 1.82 19.19
CA THR A 154 6.47 1.14 20.22
C THR A 154 5.03 0.86 19.80
N GLY A 155 4.48 1.58 18.83
CA GLY A 155 3.08 1.47 18.45
C GLY A 155 2.80 0.20 17.64
N LYS A 156 1.74 -0.53 17.98
CA LYS A 156 1.37 -1.76 17.26
C LYS A 156 1.10 -1.53 15.76
N GLY A 157 0.45 -0.41 15.41
CA GLY A 157 0.26 0.00 14.01
C GLY A 157 1.59 0.28 13.31
N TRP A 158 2.54 0.93 13.97
CA TRP A 158 3.90 1.12 13.47
C TRP A 158 4.59 -0.23 13.23
N GLU A 159 4.50 -1.18 14.17
CA GLU A 159 5.09 -2.53 14.01
C GLU A 159 4.46 -3.27 12.82
N SER A 160 3.13 -3.24 12.69
CA SER A 160 2.41 -3.84 11.56
C SER A 160 2.82 -3.21 10.22
N ILE A 161 3.06 -1.89 10.17
CA ILE A 161 3.61 -1.21 8.99
C ILE A 161 5.01 -1.74 8.66
N VAL A 162 5.92 -1.85 9.62
CA VAL A 162 7.28 -2.37 9.37
C VAL A 162 7.24 -3.81 8.84
N GLN A 163 6.40 -4.65 9.43
CA GLN A 163 6.18 -6.04 8.99
C GLN A 163 5.72 -6.11 7.53
N VAL A 164 4.71 -5.31 7.16
CA VAL A 164 4.22 -5.24 5.77
C VAL A 164 5.30 -4.70 4.83
N ARG A 165 6.14 -3.76 5.27
CA ARG A 165 7.19 -3.18 4.43
C ARG A 165 8.27 -4.21 4.08
N PHE A 166 8.67 -5.01 5.07
CA PHE A 166 9.59 -6.12 4.82
C PHE A 166 8.96 -7.24 4.00
N LEU A 167 7.66 -7.49 4.16
CA LEU A 167 6.93 -8.40 3.28
C LEU A 167 6.99 -7.93 1.82
N HIS A 168 6.78 -6.63 1.55
CA HIS A 168 6.92 -6.05 0.22
C HIS A 168 8.35 -6.19 -0.33
N ALA A 169 9.37 -5.88 0.47
CA ALA A 169 10.77 -6.06 0.10
C ALA A 169 11.09 -7.53 -0.24
N GLY A 170 10.56 -8.48 0.54
CA GLY A 170 10.71 -9.92 0.30
C GLY A 170 10.06 -10.37 -1.01
N VAL A 171 8.88 -9.85 -1.33
CA VAL A 171 8.22 -10.09 -2.61
C VAL A 171 9.05 -9.54 -3.77
N ARG A 172 9.56 -8.30 -3.65
CA ARG A 172 10.46 -7.70 -4.65
C ARG A 172 11.72 -8.52 -4.87
N ALA A 173 12.41 -8.91 -3.80
CA ALA A 173 13.63 -9.72 -3.89
C ALA A 173 13.37 -11.06 -4.60
N ARG A 174 12.28 -11.75 -4.22
CA ARG A 174 11.89 -13.04 -4.81
C ARG A 174 11.55 -12.90 -6.30
N LEU A 175 10.67 -11.96 -6.66
CA LEU A 175 10.23 -11.80 -8.04
C LEU A 175 11.33 -11.24 -8.94
N SER A 176 12.22 -10.39 -8.42
CA SER A 176 13.40 -9.92 -9.16
C SER A 176 14.37 -11.06 -9.47
N LYS A 177 14.57 -12.00 -8.52
CA LYS A 177 15.34 -13.22 -8.77
C LYS A 177 14.67 -14.10 -9.83
N ILE A 178 13.35 -14.24 -9.78
CA ILE A 178 12.58 -14.97 -10.80
C ILE A 178 12.71 -14.30 -12.16
N SER A 179 12.65 -12.97 -12.24
CA SER A 179 12.80 -12.25 -13.51
C SER A 179 14.15 -12.50 -14.17
N ARG A 180 15.23 -12.58 -13.38
CA ARG A 180 16.58 -12.88 -13.90
C ARG A 180 16.74 -14.35 -14.32
N ALA A 181 16.15 -15.29 -13.58
CA ALA A 181 16.33 -16.72 -13.83
C ALA A 181 15.31 -17.31 -14.83
N HIS A 182 14.08 -16.82 -14.80
CA HIS A 182 12.91 -17.37 -15.50
C HIS A 182 11.89 -16.27 -15.86
N SER A 183 12.28 -15.36 -16.76
CA SER A 183 11.47 -14.21 -17.19
C SER A 183 10.05 -14.55 -17.66
N LYS A 184 9.80 -15.79 -18.13
CA LYS A 184 8.46 -16.28 -18.47
C LYS A 184 7.45 -16.22 -17.32
N TYR A 185 7.89 -16.25 -16.06
CA TYR A 185 7.00 -16.20 -14.89
C TYR A 185 6.76 -14.76 -14.41
N TYR A 186 7.76 -13.90 -14.52
CA TYR A 186 7.66 -12.47 -14.24
C TYR A 186 8.76 -11.75 -15.01
N ASN A 187 8.42 -10.76 -15.82
CA ASN A 187 9.38 -9.91 -16.52
C ASN A 187 9.25 -8.47 -16.01
N ILE A 188 10.34 -7.93 -15.45
CA ILE A 188 10.38 -6.55 -14.96
C ILE A 188 10.22 -5.53 -16.11
N GLU A 189 10.69 -5.84 -17.32
CA GLU A 189 10.53 -4.92 -18.47
C GLU A 189 9.06 -4.75 -18.85
N ASP A 190 8.26 -5.81 -18.73
CA ASP A 190 6.84 -5.79 -19.12
C ASP A 190 5.94 -5.30 -17.97
N HIS A 191 6.29 -5.61 -16.73
CA HIS A 191 5.43 -5.40 -15.56
C HIS A 191 5.93 -4.34 -14.59
N GLY A 192 7.14 -3.84 -14.76
CA GLY A 192 7.84 -2.98 -13.80
C GLY A 192 8.50 -3.77 -12.66
N VAL A 193 9.17 -3.05 -11.78
CA VAL A 193 9.62 -3.61 -10.51
C VAL A 193 8.38 -4.02 -9.71
N PRO A 194 8.31 -5.22 -9.10
CA PRO A 194 7.15 -5.61 -8.31
C PRO A 194 6.91 -4.61 -7.17
N ILE A 195 5.67 -4.21 -6.86
CA ILE A 195 5.40 -3.29 -5.74
C ILE A 195 6.28 -2.03 -5.85
N ASN A 196 6.26 -1.43 -7.04
CA ASN A 196 6.94 -0.19 -7.35
C ASN A 196 6.16 1.02 -6.79
N GLN A 197 6.72 2.22 -6.94
CA GLN A 197 6.13 3.45 -6.41
C GLN A 197 4.76 3.79 -7.04
N GLU A 198 4.50 3.43 -8.31
CA GLU A 198 3.18 3.64 -8.89
C GLU A 198 2.14 2.68 -8.28
N ASP A 199 2.49 1.40 -8.16
CA ASP A 199 1.60 0.38 -7.55
C ASP A 199 1.35 0.71 -6.06
N LEU A 200 2.37 1.20 -5.34
CA LEU A 200 2.26 1.65 -3.96
C LEU A 200 1.33 2.88 -3.82
N LEU A 201 1.47 3.89 -4.69
CA LEU A 201 0.56 5.04 -4.72
C LEU A 201 -0.87 4.62 -5.07
N ALA A 202 -1.06 3.78 -6.09
CA ALA A 202 -2.36 3.24 -6.47
C ALA A 202 -3.04 2.55 -5.29
N THR A 203 -2.29 1.74 -4.57
CA THR A 203 -2.77 1.01 -3.39
C THR A 203 -3.08 1.98 -2.25
N LEU A 204 -2.22 2.97 -1.98
CA LEU A 204 -2.44 4.00 -0.95
C LEU A 204 -3.74 4.77 -1.19
N PHE A 205 -4.00 5.18 -2.43
CA PHE A 205 -5.25 5.84 -2.83
C PHE A 205 -6.46 4.92 -2.70
N SER A 206 -6.26 3.64 -3.00
CA SER A 206 -7.28 2.60 -2.80
C SER A 206 -7.63 2.33 -1.33
N PHE A 207 -6.80 2.77 -0.38
CA PHE A 207 -7.11 2.78 1.06
C PHE A 207 -7.62 4.14 1.57
N SER A 208 -7.35 5.23 0.84
CA SER A 208 -7.68 6.59 1.25
C SER A 208 -8.81 7.18 0.40
N ASN A 209 -8.51 7.88 -0.69
CA ASN A 209 -9.48 8.67 -1.43
C ASN A 209 -10.54 7.88 -2.18
N THR A 210 -10.24 6.65 -2.57
CA THR A 210 -11.27 5.73 -3.11
C THR A 210 -12.44 5.58 -2.14
N MET A 211 -12.23 5.70 -0.82
CA MET A 211 -13.29 5.53 0.17
C MET A 211 -14.39 6.58 0.02
N TRP A 212 -14.07 7.87 0.02
CA TRP A 212 -15.10 8.91 -0.13
C TRP A 212 -15.74 8.89 -1.51
N ARG A 213 -14.98 8.60 -2.56
CA ARG A 213 -15.55 8.50 -3.92
C ARG A 213 -16.62 7.43 -4.02
N VAL A 214 -16.32 6.23 -3.52
CA VAL A 214 -17.27 5.11 -3.52
C VAL A 214 -18.45 5.41 -2.61
N MET A 215 -18.20 5.98 -1.42
CA MET A 215 -19.27 6.30 -0.48
C MET A 215 -20.23 7.36 -1.04
N ASP A 216 -19.71 8.41 -1.68
CA ASP A 216 -20.48 9.47 -2.32
C ASP A 216 -21.36 8.89 -3.45
N GLU A 217 -20.75 8.14 -4.37
CA GLU A 217 -21.40 7.72 -5.61
C GLU A 217 -22.28 6.47 -5.46
N ARG A 218 -21.97 5.58 -4.50
CA ARG A 218 -22.58 4.24 -4.41
C ARG A 218 -23.36 3.99 -3.14
N MET A 219 -23.07 4.75 -2.08
CA MET A 219 -23.65 4.49 -0.75
C MET A 219 -24.48 5.66 -0.22
N GLY A 220 -24.41 6.83 -0.85
CA GLY A 220 -25.10 8.04 -0.39
C GLY A 220 -24.59 8.55 0.95
N VAL A 221 -23.32 8.27 1.27
CA VAL A 221 -22.66 8.68 2.52
C VAL A 221 -21.54 9.64 2.17
N HIS A 222 -21.56 10.81 2.79
CA HIS A 222 -20.66 11.90 2.42
C HIS A 222 -19.71 12.22 3.58
N MET A 223 -18.42 12.21 3.29
CA MET A 223 -17.41 12.83 4.15
C MET A 223 -17.38 14.33 3.88
N THR A 224 -17.34 15.12 4.94
CA THR A 224 -17.06 16.56 4.88
C THR A 224 -15.66 16.82 4.30
N THR A 225 -15.41 18.04 3.83
CA THR A 225 -14.08 18.43 3.32
C THR A 225 -12.98 18.18 4.36
N GLN A 226 -13.21 18.55 5.62
CA GLN A 226 -12.25 18.34 6.69
C GLN A 226 -11.97 16.85 6.94
N GLU A 227 -13.00 16.00 6.90
CA GLU A 227 -12.81 14.56 7.09
C GLU A 227 -11.99 13.93 5.95
N ARG A 228 -12.15 14.41 4.71
CA ARG A 228 -11.32 13.95 3.58
C ARG A 228 -9.87 14.35 3.76
N GLU A 229 -9.60 15.59 4.17
CA GLU A 229 -8.25 16.07 4.47
C GLU A 229 -7.61 15.27 5.62
N ASP A 230 -8.35 15.07 6.72
CA ASP A 230 -7.85 14.36 7.90
C ASP A 230 -7.60 12.87 7.60
N TYR A 231 -8.50 12.21 6.85
CA TYR A 231 -8.35 10.82 6.46
C TYR A 231 -7.21 10.62 5.45
N LEU A 232 -7.06 11.53 4.50
CA LEU A 232 -5.93 11.51 3.57
C LEU A 232 -4.61 11.70 4.32
N HIS A 233 -4.56 12.62 5.30
CA HIS A 233 -3.36 12.88 6.08
C HIS A 233 -2.92 11.67 6.92
N LEU A 234 -3.88 10.96 7.54
CA LEU A 234 -3.61 9.67 8.19
C LEU A 234 -2.91 8.70 7.23
N TRP A 235 -3.49 8.48 6.06
CA TRP A 235 -2.91 7.57 5.07
C TRP A 235 -1.61 8.08 4.48
N ARG A 236 -1.42 9.39 4.32
CA ARG A 236 -0.16 9.99 3.90
C ARG A 236 0.97 9.67 4.88
N TYR A 237 0.71 9.73 6.19
CA TYR A 237 1.70 9.33 7.19
C TYR A 237 1.98 7.83 7.19
N ILE A 238 0.94 6.99 7.06
CA ILE A 238 1.10 5.55 6.88
C ILE A 238 1.94 5.25 5.61
N GLY A 239 1.65 5.91 4.50
CA GLY A 239 2.36 5.79 3.24
C GLY A 239 3.85 6.15 3.35
N TYR A 240 4.17 7.24 4.06
CA TYR A 240 5.56 7.60 4.35
C TYR A 240 6.31 6.46 5.09
N MET A 241 5.70 5.88 6.12
CA MET A 241 6.31 4.77 6.85
C MET A 241 6.38 3.49 6.00
N MET A 242 5.46 3.32 5.04
CA MET A 242 5.47 2.23 4.07
C MET A 242 6.48 2.37 2.93
N GLY A 243 7.18 3.51 2.84
CA GLY A 243 8.16 3.77 1.79
C GLY A 243 7.56 4.32 0.50
N VAL A 244 6.35 4.90 0.56
CA VAL A 244 5.79 5.68 -0.55
C VAL A 244 6.55 6.99 -0.66
N ASP A 245 7.17 7.21 -1.82
CA ASP A 245 7.87 8.44 -2.14
C ASP A 245 6.93 9.38 -2.89
N ASP A 246 6.34 10.34 -2.17
CA ASP A 246 5.39 11.31 -2.74
C ASP A 246 6.10 12.45 -3.49
N ILE A 247 7.02 12.10 -4.41
CA ILE A 247 7.75 13.07 -5.25
C ILE A 247 6.81 13.93 -6.09
N LEU A 248 5.62 13.42 -6.40
CA LEU A 248 4.60 14.11 -7.17
C LEU A 248 3.73 15.03 -6.30
N GLY A 249 3.87 14.97 -4.97
CA GLY A 249 3.02 15.69 -4.04
C GLY A 249 1.54 15.31 -4.16
N ALA A 250 1.25 14.12 -4.66
CA ALA A 250 -0.09 13.62 -4.96
C ALA A 250 -0.91 13.37 -3.68
N THR A 251 -0.26 13.13 -2.55
CA THR A 251 -0.94 12.85 -1.27
C THR A 251 -1.25 14.11 -0.45
N ARG A 252 -0.89 15.31 -0.95
CA ARG A 252 -0.92 16.55 -0.16
C ARG A 252 -2.32 17.13 0.05
N THR A 253 -3.22 16.96 -0.90
CA THR A 253 -4.61 17.44 -0.80
C THR A 253 -5.57 16.43 -1.44
N PRO A 254 -6.85 16.39 -1.02
CA PRO A 254 -7.86 15.51 -1.62
C PRO A 254 -7.95 15.63 -3.14
N GLU A 255 -7.88 16.86 -3.69
CA GLU A 255 -7.99 17.12 -5.13
C GLU A 255 -6.82 16.52 -5.90
N ARG A 256 -5.61 16.58 -5.33
CA ARG A 256 -4.42 15.98 -5.94
C ARG A 256 -4.46 14.46 -5.85
N ALA A 257 -4.96 13.92 -4.74
CA ALA A 257 -5.11 12.48 -4.55
C ALA A 257 -6.14 11.90 -5.53
N ASP A 258 -7.27 12.58 -5.71
CA ASP A 258 -8.31 12.19 -6.67
C ASP A 258 -7.80 12.26 -8.11
N ALA A 259 -7.18 13.37 -8.52
CA ALA A 259 -6.58 13.50 -9.84
C ALA A 259 -5.48 12.46 -10.11
N CYS A 260 -4.66 12.14 -9.10
CA CYS A 260 -3.60 11.14 -9.24
C CYS A 260 -4.17 9.73 -9.37
N LEU A 261 -5.16 9.36 -8.55
CA LEU A 261 -5.86 8.09 -8.67
C LEU A 261 -6.48 7.92 -10.06
N GLU A 262 -7.15 8.94 -10.58
CA GLU A 262 -7.75 8.93 -11.92
C GLU A 262 -6.69 8.74 -13.01
N SER A 263 -5.57 9.46 -12.88
CA SER A 263 -4.44 9.33 -13.80
C SER A 263 -3.85 7.92 -13.79
N ILE A 264 -3.69 7.31 -12.61
CA ILE A 264 -3.19 5.93 -12.45
C ILE A 264 -4.18 4.92 -13.02
N VAL A 265 -5.48 5.07 -12.74
CA VAL A 265 -6.51 4.18 -13.28
C VAL A 265 -6.52 4.24 -14.81
N MET A 266 -6.47 5.43 -15.40
CA MET A 266 -6.40 5.60 -16.84
C MET A 266 -5.11 5.04 -17.46
N HIS A 267 -4.02 5.02 -16.69
CA HIS A 267 -2.73 4.50 -17.14
C HIS A 267 -2.64 2.97 -17.05
N LEU A 268 -3.21 2.36 -16.00
CA LEU A 268 -2.96 0.97 -15.64
C LEU A 268 -4.15 0.02 -15.79
N ALA A 269 -5.38 0.53 -15.78
CA ALA A 269 -6.56 -0.32 -15.83
C ALA A 269 -6.81 -0.80 -17.26
N ASP A 270 -6.58 -2.08 -17.48
CA ASP A 270 -6.83 -2.78 -18.75
C ASP A 270 -7.24 -4.23 -18.44
N PRO A 271 -8.44 -4.45 -17.86
CA PRO A 271 -8.82 -5.74 -17.28
C PRO A 271 -8.81 -6.85 -18.33
N ASP A 272 -8.24 -8.00 -17.97
CA ASP A 272 -8.16 -9.17 -18.83
C ASP A 272 -8.92 -10.39 -18.25
N ALA A 273 -8.79 -11.54 -18.89
CA ALA A 273 -9.43 -12.77 -18.43
C ALA A 273 -8.89 -13.23 -17.04
N GLU A 274 -7.66 -12.87 -16.68
CA GLU A 274 -7.07 -13.19 -15.38
C GLU A 274 -7.63 -12.28 -14.29
N SER A 275 -7.80 -10.98 -14.56
CA SER A 275 -8.52 -10.03 -13.72
C SER A 275 -9.90 -10.57 -13.32
N GLY A 276 -10.68 -11.04 -14.29
CA GLY A 276 -12.02 -11.60 -14.04
C GLY A 276 -11.99 -12.87 -13.17
N ARG A 277 -11.02 -13.77 -13.38
CA ARG A 277 -10.86 -14.98 -12.56
C ARG A 277 -10.50 -14.66 -11.11
N MET A 278 -9.59 -13.70 -10.89
CA MET A 278 -9.20 -13.29 -9.54
C MET A 278 -10.36 -12.65 -8.78
N CYS A 279 -11.12 -11.76 -9.44
CA CYS A 279 -12.30 -11.14 -8.87
C CYS A 279 -13.34 -12.20 -8.47
N SER A 280 -13.67 -13.12 -9.37
CA SER A 280 -14.60 -14.22 -9.08
C SER A 280 -14.13 -15.11 -7.93
N THR A 281 -12.83 -15.43 -7.88
CA THR A 281 -12.23 -16.23 -6.81
C THR A 281 -12.33 -15.51 -5.45
N LEU A 282 -12.04 -14.21 -5.41
CA LEU A 282 -12.16 -13.41 -4.19
C LEU A 282 -13.61 -13.42 -3.69
N LEU A 283 -14.57 -13.03 -4.53
CA LEU A 283 -15.98 -12.92 -4.14
C LEU A 283 -16.55 -14.27 -3.70
N THR A 284 -16.18 -15.36 -4.37
CA THR A 284 -16.59 -16.72 -3.98
C THR A 284 -16.04 -17.11 -2.61
N ASN A 285 -14.77 -16.80 -2.31
CA ASN A 285 -14.16 -17.14 -1.01
C ASN A 285 -14.68 -16.26 0.14
N MET A 286 -15.14 -15.04 -0.17
CA MET A 286 -15.67 -14.09 0.81
C MET A 286 -17.18 -14.21 1.02
N ALA A 287 -17.90 -14.88 0.11
CA ALA A 287 -19.33 -15.12 0.25
C ALA A 287 -19.66 -15.86 1.56
N PRO A 288 -20.80 -15.53 2.22
CA PRO A 288 -21.30 -16.31 3.33
C PRO A 288 -21.44 -17.78 2.91
N LYS A 289 -20.92 -18.70 3.72
CA LYS A 289 -21.20 -20.12 3.52
C LYS A 289 -22.59 -20.43 4.08
N PRO A 290 -23.40 -21.23 3.36
CA PRO A 290 -24.69 -21.68 3.87
C PRO A 290 -24.56 -22.49 5.17
#